data_AF-A0A956UNE1-F1
#
_entry.id   AF-A0A956UNE1-F1
#
_cell.length_a   1.000
_cell.length_b   1.000
_cell.length_c   1.000
_cell.angle_alpha   90.00
_cell.angle_beta   90.00
_cell.angle_gamma   90.00
#
_symmetry.space_group_name_H-M   'P 1'
#
loop_
_entity.id
_entity.type
_entity.pdbx_description
1 polymer ?
#
loop_
_entity_poly.entity_id
_entity_poly.type
_entity_poly.pdbx_seq_one_letter_code
_entity_poly.pdbx_strand_id
1 'polypeptide(L)'
;LFAAAIAYFNRTGKDSLEGMRGMAETQPFLALVITASLFSFAGLPLFAGFATKLFMFQASTAGGDLLWLIGVAVASSFISLFYYLRIMRWIWLFDPVVGMTRFRVPPMLWSVTAVLMLAVVFIGAYPAPVFEAADEAVKPLFQLGADIAGP
;
A
#
# COMPACT_ATOMS: atom_id res chain seq x y z
N LEU A 1 1.01 -5.78 -3.37
CA LEU A 1 1.52 -5.29 -4.67
C LEU A 1 2.41 -6.33 -5.39
N PHE A 2 3.64 -6.58 -4.92
CA PHE A 2 4.61 -7.39 -5.66
C PHE A 2 4.15 -8.82 -5.94
N ALA A 3 3.48 -9.49 -4.99
CA ALA A 3 2.92 -10.82 -5.22
C ALA A 3 1.97 -10.87 -6.44
N ALA A 4 1.10 -9.87 -6.58
CA ALA A 4 0.17 -9.77 -7.72
C ALA A 4 0.89 -9.41 -9.03
N ALA A 5 1.88 -8.51 -8.96
CA ALA A 5 2.69 -8.13 -10.12
C ALA A 5 3.54 -9.30 -10.63
N ILE A 6 4.18 -10.05 -9.74
CA ILE A 6 4.96 -11.26 -10.06
C ILE A 6 4.04 -12.36 -10.61
N ALA A 7 2.85 -12.55 -10.02
CA ALA A 7 1.87 -13.51 -10.53
C ALA A 7 1.46 -13.19 -11.98
N TYR A 8 1.34 -11.90 -12.31
CA TYR A 8 1.08 -11.45 -13.67
C TYR A 8 2.28 -11.67 -14.59
N PHE A 9 3.46 -11.20 -14.18
CA PHE A 9 4.71 -11.34 -14.93
C PHE A 9 5.04 -12.80 -15.27
N ASN A 10 4.93 -13.72 -14.30
CA ASN A 10 5.21 -15.14 -14.51
C ASN A 10 4.31 -15.79 -15.58
N ARG A 11 3.18 -15.17 -15.94
CA ARG A 11 2.26 -15.66 -16.97
C ARG A 11 2.37 -14.91 -18.29
N THR A 12 2.72 -13.64 -18.24
CA THR A 12 2.65 -12.76 -19.42
C THR A 12 4.03 -12.36 -19.94
N GLY A 13 5.08 -12.49 -19.12
CA GLY A 13 6.41 -11.94 -19.39
C GLY A 13 6.45 -10.42 -19.44
N LYS A 14 5.38 -9.74 -19.01
CA LYS A 14 5.20 -8.28 -19.13
C LYS A 14 5.29 -7.61 -17.77
N ASP A 15 6.22 -6.67 -17.63
CA ASP A 15 6.46 -5.86 -16.44
C ASP A 15 6.38 -4.34 -16.70
N SER A 16 6.22 -3.93 -17.97
CA SER A 16 6.02 -2.54 -18.35
C SER A 16 4.58 -2.06 -18.11
N LEU A 17 4.39 -0.73 -18.03
CA LEU A 17 3.06 -0.13 -17.91
C LEU A 17 2.16 -0.47 -19.10
N GLU A 18 2.72 -0.47 -20.30
CA GLU A 18 2.05 -0.87 -21.54
C GLU A 18 1.67 -2.36 -21.50
N GLY A 19 2.51 -3.17 -20.84
CA GLY A 19 2.29 -4.59 -20.64
C GLY A 19 1.09 -4.90 -19.72
N MET A 20 0.72 -3.98 -18.84
CA MET A 20 -0.40 -4.09 -17.90
C MET A 20 -1.72 -3.49 -18.43
N ARG A 21 -1.75 -3.08 -19.71
CA ARG A 21 -2.94 -2.51 -20.36
C ARG A 21 -4.14 -3.45 -20.32
N GLY A 22 -5.30 -2.91 -19.92
CA GLY A 22 -6.55 -3.67 -19.85
C GLY A 22 -6.46 -4.92 -18.97
N MET A 23 -5.55 -4.91 -18.00
CA MET A 23 -5.38 -6.01 -17.05
C MET A 23 -6.66 -6.25 -16.25
N ALA A 24 -7.50 -5.24 -16.03
CA ALA A 24 -8.79 -5.40 -15.37
C ALA A 24 -9.75 -6.36 -16.10
N GLU A 25 -9.75 -6.38 -17.43
CA GLU A 25 -10.66 -7.25 -18.21
C GLU A 25 -10.16 -8.69 -18.27
N THR A 26 -8.84 -8.85 -18.36
CA THR A 26 -8.18 -10.15 -18.46
C THR A 26 -8.00 -10.82 -17.10
N GLN A 27 -7.63 -10.06 -16.06
CA GLN A 27 -7.35 -10.53 -14.70
C GLN A 27 -7.86 -9.52 -13.64
N PRO A 28 -9.19 -9.43 -13.45
CA PRO A 28 -9.79 -8.43 -12.54
C PRO A 28 -9.32 -8.57 -11.09
N PHE A 29 -9.09 -9.80 -10.61
CA PHE A 29 -8.62 -10.03 -9.24
C PHE A 29 -7.22 -9.43 -8.99
N LEU A 30 -6.26 -9.70 -9.87
CA LEU A 30 -4.91 -9.15 -9.72
C LEU A 30 -4.91 -7.63 -9.90
N ALA A 31 -5.74 -7.12 -10.83
CA ALA A 31 -5.94 -5.68 -11.02
C ALA A 31 -6.43 -5.01 -9.73
N LEU A 32 -7.44 -5.57 -9.08
CA LEU A 32 -7.97 -5.07 -7.80
C LEU A 32 -6.91 -5.08 -6.70
N VAL A 33 -6.12 -6.13 -6.58
CA VAL A 33 -5.07 -6.20 -5.56
C VAL A 33 -4.00 -5.12 -5.78
N ILE A 34 -3.57 -4.91 -7.02
CA ILE A 34 -2.59 -3.87 -7.34
C ILE A 34 -3.18 -2.50 -7.03
N THR A 35 -4.41 -2.23 -7.45
CA THR A 35 -5.13 -0.99 -7.16
C THR A 35 -5.29 -0.74 -5.65
N ALA A 36 -5.74 -1.74 -4.89
CA ALA A 36 -5.86 -1.64 -3.43
C ALA A 36 -4.52 -1.38 -2.75
N SER A 37 -3.46 -2.05 -3.20
CA SER A 37 -2.10 -1.81 -2.67
C SER A 37 -1.63 -0.38 -2.94
N LEU A 38 -1.85 0.13 -4.15
CA LEU A 38 -1.47 1.49 -4.54
C LEU A 38 -2.27 2.55 -3.77
N PHE A 39 -3.57 2.32 -3.54
CA PHE A 39 -4.38 3.18 -2.67
C PHE A 39 -3.93 3.14 -1.21
N SER A 40 -3.46 1.97 -0.73
CA SER A 40 -2.82 1.89 0.57
C SER A 40 -1.55 2.72 0.65
N PHE A 41 -0.69 2.71 -0.37
CA PHE A 41 0.50 3.56 -0.39
C PHE A 41 0.15 5.06 -0.51
N ALA A 42 -0.89 5.40 -1.25
CA ALA A 42 -1.42 6.76 -1.27
C ALA A 42 -1.92 7.20 0.12
N GLY A 43 -2.35 6.26 0.95
CA GLY A 43 -2.95 6.53 2.25
C GLY A 43 -4.40 7.00 2.12
N LEU A 44 -5.22 6.30 1.34
CA LEU A 44 -6.67 6.54 1.33
C LEU A 44 -7.34 5.97 2.60
N PRO A 45 -8.43 6.59 3.11
CA PRO A 45 -9.05 6.29 4.41
C PRO A 45 -9.41 4.83 4.71
N LEU A 46 -9.55 3.99 3.69
CA LEU A 46 -9.92 2.57 3.82
C LEU A 46 -8.73 1.61 4.00
N PHE A 47 -7.50 2.11 3.89
CA PHE A 47 -6.32 1.26 3.82
C PHE A 47 -5.31 1.56 4.93
N ALA A 48 -4.53 0.56 5.30
CA ALA A 48 -3.53 0.63 6.37
C ALA A 48 -2.62 1.87 6.30
N GLY A 49 -2.19 2.27 5.10
CA GLY A 49 -1.28 3.41 4.96
C GLY A 49 -1.88 4.77 5.34
N PHE A 50 -3.21 4.91 5.42
CA PHE A 50 -3.84 6.10 5.98
C PHE A 50 -3.70 6.16 7.50
N ALA A 51 -3.97 5.05 8.19
CA ALA A 51 -3.84 4.97 9.65
C ALA A 51 -2.41 5.32 10.09
N THR A 52 -1.40 4.82 9.38
CA THR A 52 0.00 5.17 9.62
C THR A 52 0.24 6.69 9.53
N LYS A 53 -0.25 7.35 8.46
CA LYS A 53 -0.09 8.80 8.29
C LYS A 53 -0.80 9.59 9.38
N LEU A 54 -2.02 9.19 9.74
CA LEU A 54 -2.77 9.85 10.80
C LEU A 54 -2.04 9.79 12.14
N PHE A 55 -1.52 8.63 12.54
CA PHE A 55 -0.76 8.51 13.79
C PHE A 55 0.52 9.34 13.77
N MET A 56 1.23 9.36 12.64
CA MET A 56 2.41 10.23 12.49
C MET A 56 2.05 11.72 12.61
N PHE A 57 0.92 12.14 12.04
CA PHE A 57 0.46 13.53 12.13
C PHE A 57 0.04 13.89 13.57
N GLN A 58 -0.70 13.02 14.25
CA GLN A 58 -1.07 13.21 15.66
C GLN A 58 0.18 13.33 16.56
N ALA A 59 1.17 12.44 16.37
CA ALA A 59 2.43 12.50 17.11
C ALA A 59 3.22 13.79 16.82
N SER A 60 3.24 14.24 15.55
CA SER A 60 3.96 15.45 15.15
C SER A 60 3.31 16.74 15.66
N THR A 61 1.99 16.74 15.88
CA THR A 61 1.29 17.91 16.46
C THR A 61 1.54 18.09 17.95
N ALA A 62 1.90 17.03 18.68
CA ALA A 62 2.11 17.10 20.13
C ALA A 62 3.35 17.93 20.52
N GLY A 63 4.37 17.99 19.66
CA GLY A 63 5.62 18.72 19.91
C GLY A 63 5.69 20.14 19.32
N GLY A 64 4.69 20.58 18.55
CA GLY A 64 4.60 21.92 17.94
C GLY A 64 5.59 22.23 16.80
N ASP A 65 6.84 21.76 16.88
CA ASP A 65 7.92 22.16 15.98
C ASP A 65 7.97 21.39 14.65
N LEU A 66 7.19 20.31 14.52
CA LEU A 66 7.23 19.40 13.36
C LEU A 66 6.08 19.62 12.37
N LEU A 67 5.31 20.72 12.48
CA LEU A 67 4.16 20.96 11.61
C LEU A 67 4.54 21.06 10.11
N TRP A 68 5.73 21.56 9.80
CA TRP A 68 6.22 21.63 8.41
C TRP A 68 6.42 20.23 7.80
N LEU A 69 6.79 19.22 8.60
CA LEU A 69 6.94 17.82 8.15
C LEU A 69 5.59 17.22 7.75
N ILE A 70 4.52 17.60 8.46
CA ILE A 70 3.15 17.22 8.06
C ILE A 70 2.85 17.76 6.66
N GLY A 71 3.17 19.03 6.41
CA GLY A 71 3.02 19.65 5.09
C GLY A 71 3.77 18.91 3.99
N VAL A 72 5.04 18.55 4.24
CA VAL A 72 5.86 17.77 3.30
C VAL A 72 5.29 16.37 3.07
N ALA A 73 4.83 15.70 4.12
CA ALA A 73 4.23 14.37 4.04
C ALA A 73 2.90 14.38 3.26
N VAL A 74 2.08 15.42 3.44
CA VAL A 74 0.84 15.60 2.66
C VAL A 74 1.18 15.86 1.19
N ALA A 75 2.12 16.77 0.90
CA ALA A 75 2.53 17.07 -0.46
C ALA A 75 3.10 15.84 -1.19
N SER A 76 3.99 15.08 -0.54
CA SER A 76 4.55 13.85 -1.11
C SER A 76 3.48 12.79 -1.36
N SER A 77 2.44 12.74 -0.53
CA SER A 77 1.28 11.87 -0.72
C SER A 77 0.48 12.24 -1.98
N PHE A 78 0.24 13.53 -2.21
CA PHE A 78 -0.42 13.99 -3.44
C PHE A 78 0.39 13.69 -4.69
N ILE A 79 1.72 13.92 -4.65
CA ILE A 79 2.62 13.59 -5.76
C ILE A 79 2.56 12.08 -6.05
N SER A 80 2.64 11.25 -5.01
CA SER A 80 2.57 9.79 -5.14
C SER A 80 1.23 9.33 -5.71
N LEU A 81 0.12 9.92 -5.26
CA LEU A 81 -1.22 9.62 -5.76
C LEU A 81 -1.34 9.86 -7.27
N PHE A 82 -0.74 10.93 -7.80
CA PHE A 82 -0.72 11.18 -9.25
C PHE A 82 -0.05 10.02 -10.02
N TYR A 83 1.12 9.56 -9.57
CA TYR A 83 1.81 8.43 -10.20
C TYR A 83 1.00 7.12 -10.08
N TYR A 84 0.33 6.90 -8.95
CA TYR A 84 -0.46 5.69 -8.75
C TYR A 84 -1.72 5.67 -9.61
N LEU A 85 -2.41 6.81 -9.75
CA LEU A 85 -3.55 6.95 -10.66
C LEU A 85 -3.13 6.73 -12.12
N ARG A 86 -1.92 7.15 -12.51
CA ARG A 86 -1.39 6.84 -13.85
C ARG A 86 -1.29 5.34 -14.11
N ILE A 87 -0.87 4.54 -13.12
CA ILE A 87 -0.81 3.08 -13.23
C ILE A 87 -2.23 2.48 -13.31
N MET A 88 -3.13 2.93 -12.44
CA MET A 88 -4.53 2.47 -12.44
C MET A 88 -5.22 2.78 -13.77
N ARG A 89 -4.90 3.92 -14.38
CA ARG A 89 -5.39 4.27 -15.71
C ARG A 89 -5.00 3.22 -16.74
N TRP A 90 -3.75 2.78 -16.78
CA TRP A 90 -3.31 1.70 -17.68
C TRP A 90 -4.06 0.39 -17.46
N ILE A 91 -4.29 0.01 -16.20
CA ILE A 91 -4.94 -1.26 -15.84
C ILE A 91 -6.43 -1.28 -16.20
N TRP A 92 -7.15 -0.17 -15.98
CA TRP A 92 -8.62 -0.13 -15.99
C TRP A 92 -9.26 0.60 -17.17
N LEU A 93 -8.57 1.60 -17.76
CA LEU A 93 -9.16 2.52 -18.73
C LEU A 93 -8.72 2.27 -20.18
N PHE A 94 -7.79 1.35 -20.41
CA PHE A 94 -7.32 1.00 -21.76
C PHE A 94 -7.73 -0.42 -22.14
N ASP A 95 -7.86 -0.65 -23.44
CA ASP A 95 -8.10 -1.98 -23.98
C ASP A 95 -6.94 -2.95 -23.65
N PRO A 96 -7.26 -4.25 -23.46
CA PRO A 96 -6.26 -5.29 -23.24
C PRO A 96 -5.24 -5.37 -24.36
N VAL A 97 -4.01 -5.76 -24.01
CA VAL A 97 -2.99 -6.05 -25.01
C VAL A 97 -3.47 -7.16 -25.96
N VAL A 98 -3.25 -6.99 -27.26
CA VAL A 98 -3.68 -7.95 -28.30
C VAL A 98 -3.16 -9.35 -27.98
N GLY A 99 -4.03 -10.35 -28.10
CA GLY A 99 -3.71 -11.75 -27.82
C GLY A 99 -3.71 -12.13 -26.32
N MET A 100 -4.04 -11.20 -25.42
CA MET A 100 -4.19 -11.53 -24.00
C MET A 100 -5.50 -12.28 -23.74
N THR A 101 -5.37 -13.41 -23.07
CA THR A 101 -6.51 -14.23 -22.63
C THR A 101 -6.56 -14.30 -21.12
N ARG A 102 -7.75 -14.61 -20.58
CA ARG A 102 -7.89 -14.87 -19.15
C ARG A 102 -7.09 -16.12 -18.79
N PHE A 103 -6.22 -16.01 -17.80
CA PHE A 103 -5.49 -17.14 -17.24
C PHE A 103 -5.91 -17.40 -15.80
N ARG A 104 -5.64 -18.61 -15.31
CA ARG A 104 -5.91 -18.96 -13.91
C ARG A 104 -4.65 -18.75 -13.08
N VAL A 105 -4.73 -17.89 -12.08
CA VAL A 105 -3.67 -17.73 -11.08
C VAL A 105 -3.57 -19.02 -10.25
N PRO A 106 -2.37 -19.56 -10.00
CA PRO A 106 -2.21 -20.73 -9.14
C PRO A 106 -2.88 -20.51 -7.77
N PRO A 107 -3.58 -21.51 -7.21
CA PRO A 107 -4.37 -21.35 -5.98
C PRO A 107 -3.56 -20.77 -4.81
N MET A 108 -2.31 -21.18 -4.65
CA MET A 108 -1.41 -20.69 -3.60
C MET A 108 -1.09 -19.19 -3.75
N LEU A 109 -0.77 -18.73 -4.97
CA LEU A 109 -0.52 -17.30 -5.23
C LEU A 109 -1.80 -16.49 -5.03
N TRP A 110 -2.93 -17.03 -5.47
CA TRP A 110 -4.24 -16.40 -5.28
C TRP A 110 -4.56 -16.22 -3.79
N SER A 111 -4.41 -17.27 -2.98
CA SER A 111 -4.73 -17.24 -1.55
C SER A 111 -3.81 -16.30 -0.78
N VAL A 112 -2.49 -16.36 -0.99
CA VAL A 112 -1.52 -15.46 -0.35
C VAL A 112 -1.85 -14.01 -0.68
N THR A 113 -2.13 -13.73 -1.95
CA THR A 113 -2.45 -12.38 -2.41
C THR A 113 -3.76 -11.86 -1.82
N ALA A 114 -4.79 -12.73 -1.74
CA ALA A 114 -6.07 -12.39 -1.12
C ALA A 114 -5.92 -12.10 0.39
N VAL A 115 -5.18 -12.94 1.12
CA VAL A 115 -4.93 -12.76 2.56
C VAL A 115 -4.20 -11.45 2.81
N LEU A 116 -3.17 -11.13 2.03
CA LEU A 116 -2.44 -9.86 2.16
C LEU A 116 -3.32 -8.65 1.85
N MET A 117 -4.17 -8.73 0.81
CA MET A 117 -5.11 -7.66 0.49
C MET A 117 -6.10 -7.44 1.65
N LEU A 118 -6.68 -8.51 2.19
CA LEU A 118 -7.60 -8.45 3.32
C LEU A 118 -6.91 -7.90 4.56
N ALA A 119 -5.67 -8.28 4.84
CA ALA A 119 -4.89 -7.73 5.95
C ALA A 119 -4.71 -6.22 5.83
N VAL A 120 -4.38 -5.70 4.63
CA VAL A 120 -4.23 -4.26 4.40
C VAL A 120 -5.52 -3.48 4.65
N VAL A 121 -6.66 -4.03 4.23
CA VAL A 121 -7.98 -3.42 4.46
C VAL A 121 -8.39 -3.52 5.92
N PHE A 122 -8.18 -4.68 6.55
CA PHE A 122 -8.50 -4.92 7.96
C PHE A 122 -7.69 -3.99 8.88
N ILE A 123 -6.38 -3.86 8.64
CA ILE A 123 -5.52 -2.92 9.40
C ILE A 123 -5.94 -1.47 9.15
N GLY A 124 -6.36 -1.13 7.93
CA GLY A 124 -6.89 0.20 7.62
C GLY A 124 -8.17 0.53 8.40
N ALA A 125 -9.10 -0.42 8.47
CA ALA A 125 -10.37 -0.27 9.18
C ALA A 125 -10.22 -0.35 10.71
N TYR A 126 -9.31 -1.19 11.19
CA TYR A 126 -9.04 -1.41 12.60
C TYR A 126 -7.53 -1.39 12.89
N PRO A 127 -6.93 -0.19 13.02
CA PRO A 127 -5.49 -0.04 13.20
C PRO A 127 -5.01 -0.25 14.65
N ALA A 128 -5.91 -0.27 15.63
CA ALA A 128 -5.61 -0.39 17.06
C ALA A 128 -4.63 -1.52 17.42
N PRO A 129 -4.83 -2.79 17.00
CA PRO A 129 -3.95 -3.89 17.41
C PRO A 129 -2.52 -3.75 16.88
N VAL A 130 -2.36 -3.18 15.68
CA VAL A 130 -1.05 -2.92 15.10
C VAL A 130 -0.36 -1.77 15.82
N PHE A 131 -1.12 -0.74 16.19
CA PHE A 131 -0.61 0.40 16.95
C PHE A 131 -0.16 -0.01 18.35
N GLU A 132 -0.97 -0.78 19.08
CA GLU A 132 -0.65 -1.29 20.42
C GLU A 132 0.61 -2.16 20.40
N ALA A 133 0.70 -3.08 19.43
CA ALA A 133 1.89 -3.89 19.25
C ALA A 133 3.15 -3.05 18.94
N ALA A 134 3.00 -1.97 18.16
CA ALA A 134 4.10 -1.06 17.88
C ALA A 134 4.50 -0.23 19.12
N ASP A 135 3.55 0.25 19.91
CA ASP A 135 3.81 0.99 21.15
C ASP A 135 4.54 0.11 22.18
N GLU A 136 4.11 -1.14 22.35
CA GLU A 136 4.79 -2.10 23.22
C GLU A 136 6.22 -2.39 22.76
N ALA A 137 6.45 -2.54 21.45
CA ALA A 137 7.76 -2.81 20.89
C ALA A 137 8.75 -1.64 21.04
N VAL A 138 8.26 -0.40 21.14
CA VAL A 138 9.11 0.80 21.23
C VAL A 138 9.43 1.20 22.68
N LYS A 139 8.63 0.78 23.69
CA LYS A 139 8.89 1.06 25.11
C LYS A 139 10.34 0.78 25.58
N PRO A 140 10.97 -0.36 25.23
CA PRO A 140 12.36 -0.63 25.63
C PRO A 140 13.37 0.36 25.02
N LEU A 141 13.10 0.88 23.81
CA LEU A 141 13.98 1.84 23.14
C LEU A 141 14.01 3.19 23.87
N PHE A 142 12.86 3.65 24.37
CA PHE A 142 12.77 4.90 25.12
C PHE A 142 13.35 4.78 26.53
N GLN A 143 13.16 3.63 27.20
CA GLN A 143 13.77 3.36 28.51
C GLN A 143 15.29 3.35 28.40
N LEU A 144 15.84 2.64 27.40
CA LEU A 144 17.27 2.64 27.12
C LEU A 144 17.78 4.06 26.81
N GLY A 145 17.04 4.84 26.00
CA GLY A 145 17.39 6.23 25.71
C GLY A 145 17.46 7.11 26.97
N ALA A 146 16.53 6.94 27.90
CA ALA A 146 16.52 7.66 29.19
C ALA A 146 17.68 7.22 30.10
N ASP A 147 18.01 5.92 30.12
CA ASP A 147 19.11 5.37 30.92
C ASP A 147 20.49 5.83 30.41
N ILE A 148 20.66 5.98 29.09
CA ILE A 148 21.91 6.47 28.48
C ILE A 148 22.03 8.00 28.60
N ALA A 149 20.90 8.73 28.57
CA ALA A 149 20.90 10.18 28.63
C ALA A 149 21.41 10.72 29.98
N GLY A 150 21.20 9.99 31.09
CA GLY A 150 21.59 10.45 32.43
C GLY A 150 20.95 11.79 32.82
N PRO A 151 21.08 12.24 34.09
CA PRO A 151 20.64 13.57 34.50
C PRO A 151 21.46 14.70 33.86
#